data_AF-A0A1J1DYQ6-F1
#
_entry.id   AF-A0A1J1DYQ6-F1
#
_cell.length_a   1.000
_cell.length_b   1.000
_cell.length_c   1.000
_cell.angle_alpha   90.00
_cell.angle_beta   90.00
_cell.angle_gamma   90.00
#
_symmetry.space_group_name_H-M   'P 1'
#
loop_
_entity.id
_entity.type
_entity.pdbx_description
1 polymer ?
#
loop_
_entity_poly.entity_id
_entity_poly.type
_entity_poly.pdbx_seq_one_letter_code
_entity_poly.pdbx_strand_id
1 'polypeptide(L)' 'MFSVPKKNIRKAVDRNQIKRLLRESYRLNKVNIQNLEFNYFIMFLYLSDKPSDFKEINEVVKKLLDNFSRKLKA' A
#
# COMPACT_ATOMS: atom_id res chain seq x y z
N MET A 1 -7.09 -4.75 2.08
CA MET A 1 -6.58 -5.48 3.28
C MET A 1 -5.08 -5.23 3.41
N PHE A 2 -4.52 -5.14 4.63
CA PHE A 2 -3.10 -4.76 4.85
C PHE A 2 -2.42 -5.72 5.82
N SER A 3 -1.33 -6.36 5.38
CA SER A 3 -0.53 -7.29 6.18
C SER A 3 0.87 -6.76 6.44
N VAL A 4 1.34 -6.88 7.69
CA VAL A 4 2.69 -6.50 8.12
C VAL A 4 3.26 -7.65 8.97
N PRO A 5 4.46 -8.18 8.64
CA PRO A 5 5.01 -9.38 9.27
C PRO A 5 5.39 -9.13 10.73
N LYS A 6 4.91 -10.02 11.62
CA LYS A 6 5.26 -10.02 13.06
C LYS A 6 6.74 -10.36 13.31
N LYS A 7 7.33 -11.20 12.46
CA LYS A 7 8.73 -11.66 12.59
C LYS A 7 9.71 -10.48 12.51
N ASN A 8 9.50 -9.59 11.52
CA ASN A 8 10.40 -8.46 11.26
C ASN A 8 10.02 -7.27 12.14
N ILE A 9 8.73 -6.89 12.18
CA ILE A 9 8.25 -5.77 13.00
C ILE A 9 7.59 -6.34 14.26
N ARG A 10 8.39 -6.50 15.33
CA ARG A 10 7.95 -7.15 16.58
C ARG A 10 6.97 -6.32 17.41
N LYS A 11 7.12 -4.99 17.45
CA LYS A 11 6.23 -4.11 18.21
C LYS A 11 4.90 -3.91 17.49
N ALA A 12 3.79 -4.05 18.23
CA ALA A 12 2.45 -3.88 17.68
C ALA A 12 2.18 -2.45 17.22
N VAL A 13 2.69 -1.47 17.97
CA VAL A 13 2.55 -0.04 17.67
C VAL A 13 3.20 0.27 16.32
N ASP A 14 4.43 -0.20 16.09
CA ASP A 14 5.15 0.00 14.82
C ASP A 14 4.41 -0.64 13.63
N ARG A 15 3.88 -1.87 13.80
CA ARG A 15 3.03 -2.49 12.76
C ARG A 15 1.80 -1.66 12.45
N ASN A 16 1.15 -1.11 13.48
CA ASN A 16 -0.05 -0.29 13.32
C ASN A 16 0.27 1.03 12.64
N GLN A 17 1.42 1.63 12.95
CA GLN A 17 1.93 2.81 12.27
C GLN A 17 2.16 2.54 10.78
N ILE A 18 2.87 1.47 10.42
CA ILE A 18 3.09 1.09 9.01
C ILE A 18 1.76 0.87 8.29
N LYS A 19 0.82 0.13 8.91
CA LYS A 19 -0.53 -0.06 8.35
C LYS A 19 -1.29 1.26 8.17
N ARG A 20 -1.10 2.23 9.07
CA ARG A 20 -1.71 3.57 8.96
C ARG A 20 -1.11 4.33 7.77
N LEU A 21 0.22 4.33 7.62
CA LEU A 21 0.88 4.96 6.49
C LEU A 21 0.45 4.35 5.16
N LEU A 22 0.43 3.02 5.05
CA LEU A 22 -0.05 2.31 3.86
C LEU A 22 -1.51 2.66 3.52
N ARG A 23 -2.39 2.75 4.52
CA ARG A 23 -3.80 3.14 4.31
C ARG A 23 -3.92 4.56 3.78
N GLU A 24 -3.18 5.51 4.35
CA GLU A 24 -3.22 6.91 3.90
C GLU A 24 -2.64 7.07 2.50
N SER A 25 -1.51 6.43 2.21
CA SER A 25 -0.93 6.42 0.87
C SER A 25 -1.89 5.81 -0.14
N TYR A 26 -2.57 4.72 0.19
CA TYR A 26 -3.61 4.16 -0.68
C TYR A 26 -4.79 5.13 -0.85
N ARG A 27 -5.30 5.73 0.23
CA ARG A 27 -6.44 6.67 0.19
C ARG A 27 -6.15 7.86 -0.73
N LEU A 28 -4.95 8.45 -0.64
CA LEU A 28 -4.54 9.59 -1.45
C LEU A 28 -4.39 9.25 -2.93
N ASN A 29 -3.89 8.04 -3.26
CA ASN A 29 -3.64 7.63 -4.64
C ASN A 29 -4.80 6.80 -5.25
N LYS A 30 -5.89 6.54 -4.49
CA LYS A 30 -7.03 5.72 -4.94
C LYS A 30 -7.72 6.29 -6.19
N VAL A 31 -7.69 7.60 -6.38
CA VAL A 31 -8.29 8.27 -7.55
C VAL A 31 -7.73 7.70 -8.86
N ASN A 32 -6.47 7.28 -8.89
CA ASN A 32 -5.79 6.76 -10.09
C ASN A 32 -6.38 5.41 -10.59
N ILE A 33 -7.17 4.74 -9.75
CA ILE A 33 -7.78 3.42 -10.03
C ILE A 33 -9.32 3.45 -9.93
N GLN A 34 -9.94 4.61 -9.68
CA GLN A 34 -11.40 4.71 -9.47
C GLN A 34 -12.23 4.47 -10.75
N ASN A 35 -11.70 4.82 -11.93
CA ASN A 35 -12.43 4.73 -13.20
C ASN A 35 -12.21 3.39 -13.92
N LEU A 36 -11.97 2.32 -13.17
CA LEU A 36 -11.83 0.98 -13.74
C LEU A 36 -13.22 0.31 -13.75
N GLU A 37 -13.60 -0.29 -14.87
CA GLU A 37 -14.92 -0.93 -15.05
C GLU A 37 -15.11 -2.19 -14.17
N PHE A 38 -14.03 -2.73 -13.60
CA PHE A 38 -14.04 -3.97 -12.84
C PHE A 38 -13.95 -3.73 -11.33
N ASN A 39 -14.67 -4.54 -10.56
CA ASN A 39 -14.49 -4.63 -9.12
C ASN A 39 -13.24 -5.45 -8.80
N TYR A 40 -12.36 -4.91 -7.96
CA TYR A 40 -11.12 -5.58 -7.57
C TYR A 40 -10.92 -5.56 -6.05
N PHE A 41 -10.33 -6.64 -5.53
CA PHE A 41 -9.86 -6.72 -4.15
C PHE A 41 -8.33 -6.59 -4.13
N ILE A 42 -7.82 -5.55 -3.45
CA ILE A 42 -6.38 -5.33 -3.28
C ILE A 42 -5.95 -5.69 -1.85
N MET A 43 -4.92 -6.51 -1.76
CA MET A 43 -4.19 -6.79 -0.53
C MET A 43 -2.76 -6.25 -0.62
N PHE A 44 -2.37 -5.44 0.36
CA PHE A 44 -1.00 -4.94 0.51
C PHE A 44 -0.24 -5.83 1.49
N LEU A 45 0.94 -6.30 1.06
CA LEU A 45 1.88 -7.05 1.89
C LEU A 45 3.16 -6.23 2.08
N TYR A 46 3.47 -5.89 3.34
CA TYR A 46 4.72 -5.22 3.68
C TYR A 46 5.84 -6.24 3.85
N LEU A 47 6.90 -6.15 3.05
CA LEU A 47 8.02 -7.12 3.09
C LEU A 47 9.28 -6.57 3.74
N SER A 48 9.39 -5.25 3.89
CA SER A 48 10.57 -4.61 4.48
C SER A 48 10.70 -4.97 5.96
N ASP A 49 11.95 -5.05 6.42
CA ASP A 49 12.33 -5.24 7.81
C ASP A 49 12.62 -3.93 8.54
N LYS A 50 12.74 -2.82 7.80
CA LYS A 50 13.00 -1.49 8.34
C LYS A 50 11.72 -0.66 8.47
N PRO A 51 11.68 0.30 9.42
CA PRO A 51 10.63 1.31 9.44
C PRO A 51 10.82 2.26 8.25
N SER A 52 9.81 2.33 7.38
CA SER A 52 9.73 3.29 6.28
C SER A 52 8.93 4.51 6.69
N ASP A 53 9.35 5.68 6.21
CA ASP A 53 8.60 6.92 6.41
C ASP A 53 7.40 7.02 5.45
N PHE A 54 6.57 8.04 5.65
CA PHE A 54 5.40 8.25 4.79
C PHE A 54 5.79 8.49 3.32
N LYS A 55 6.88 9.22 3.08
CA LYS A 55 7.29 9.62 1.73
C LYS A 55 7.65 8.38 0.91
N GLU A 56 8.46 7.49 1.48
CA GLU A 56 8.85 6.23 0.86
C GLU A 56 7.64 5.34 0.58
N ILE A 57 6.76 5.14 1.58
CA ILE A 57 5.56 4.32 1.41
C ILE A 57 4.63 4.91 0.34
N ASN A 58 4.46 6.23 0.32
CA ASN A 58 3.59 6.90 -0.62
C ASN A 58 4.08 6.76 -2.06
N GLU A 59 5.38 6.96 -2.31
CA GLU A 59 5.97 6.78 -3.64
C GLU A 59 5.82 5.34 -4.15
N VAL A 60 6.07 4.35 -3.28
CA VAL A 60 5.93 2.94 -3.64
C VAL A 60 4.47 2.59 -3.96
N VAL A 61 3.52 3.02 -3.11
CA VAL A 61 2.10 2.74 -3.33
C VAL A 61 1.60 3.41 -4.60
N LYS A 62 1.96 4.67 -4.84
CA LYS A 62 1.59 5.40 -6.06
C LYS A 62 2.08 4.66 -7.30
N LYS A 63 3.37 4.31 -7.35
CA LYS A 63 3.97 3.56 -8.46
C LYS A 63 3.27 2.22 -8.68
N LEU A 64 2.90 1.52 -7.61
CA LEU A 64 2.22 0.22 -7.68
C LEU A 64 0.80 0.36 -8.27
N LEU A 65 0.05 1.38 -7.85
CA LEU A 65 -1.29 1.67 -8.38
C LEU A 65 -1.25 2.15 -9.83
N ASP A 66 -0.28 2.98 -10.20
CA ASP A 66 -0.11 3.42 -11.59
C ASP A 66 0.23 2.24 -12.51
N ASN A 67 1.09 1.33 -12.06
CA ASN A 67 1.40 0.08 -12.78
C ASN A 67 0.15 -0.81 -12.92
N PHE A 68 -0.64 -0.94 -11.86
CA PHE A 68 -1.87 -1.72 -11.86
C PHE A 68 -2.89 -1.13 -12.84
N SER A 69 -3.13 0.18 -12.79
CA SER A 69 -4.04 0.89 -13.70
C SER A 69 -3.62 0.71 -15.17
N ARG A 70 -2.32 0.81 -15.47
CA ARG A 70 -1.80 0.56 -16.82
C ARG A 70 -2.04 -0.86 -17.32
N LYS A 71 -1.88 -1.87 -16.45
CA LYS A 71 -2.09 -3.27 -16.82
C LYS A 71 -3.56 -3.65 -17.03
N LEU A 72 -4.49 -2.93 -16.42
CA LEU A 72 -5.93 -3.18 -16.58
C LEU A 72 -6.55 -2.48 -17.78
N LYS A 73 -5.90 -1.44 -18.30
CA LYS A 73 -6.33 -0.74 -19.53
C LYS A 73 -5.77 -1.37 -20.82
N ALA A 74 -4.83 -2.30 -20.68
CA ALA A 74 -4.22 -3.04 -21.78
C ALA A 74 -4.96 -4.37 -21.96
#